data_AF-G0R3B5-F1
#
_entry.id   AF-G0R3B5-F1
#
_cell.length_a   1.000
_cell.length_b   1.000
_cell.length_c   1.000
_cell.angle_alpha   90.00
_cell.angle_beta   90.00
_cell.angle_gamma   90.00
#
_symmetry.space_group_name_H-M   'P 1'
#
loop_
_entity.id
_entity.type
_entity.pdbx_description
1 polymer ?
#
loop_
_entity_poly.entity_id
_entity_poly.type
_entity_poly.pdbx_seq_one_letter_code
_entity_poly.pdbx_strand_id
1 'polypeptide(L)'
;MDFNNDNILLCGDFNMKPIEKGYNFLKSLKFQSIYEFIHQNEPIITFPTGLQAPHMDTDPEGCYDYIFWKGKNIIPNNIFIIGDQCLDSDKTIYPSDHMGLTAILDIQF
;
A
#
# COMPACT_ATOMS: atom_id res chain seq x y z
N MET A 1 -24.01 2.81 -11.95
CA MET A 1 -22.87 3.23 -12.79
C MET A 1 -22.14 1.95 -13.19
N ASP A 2 -21.81 1.80 -14.47
CA ASP A 2 -21.05 0.66 -15.00
C ASP A 2 -19.60 1.08 -15.14
N PHE A 3 -18.73 0.53 -14.29
CA PHE A 3 -17.29 0.85 -14.26
C PHE A 3 -16.44 -0.22 -14.96
N ASN A 4 -17.04 -1.10 -15.77
CA ASN A 4 -16.31 -2.24 -16.34
C ASN A 4 -15.21 -1.85 -17.33
N ASN A 5 -15.29 -0.66 -17.92
CA ASN A 5 -14.29 -0.13 -18.84
C ASN A 5 -13.44 0.98 -18.23
N ASP A 6 -13.67 1.33 -16.97
CA ASP A 6 -12.97 2.43 -16.32
C ASP A 6 -11.62 1.97 -15.77
N ASN A 7 -10.70 2.93 -15.71
CA ASN A 7 -9.43 2.76 -15.01
C ASN A 7 -9.60 3.27 -13.58
N ILE A 8 -9.42 2.40 -12.60
CA ILE A 8 -9.67 2.65 -11.18
C ILE A 8 -8.41 2.34 -10.38
N LEU A 9 -8.07 3.26 -9.49
CA LEU A 9 -7.06 3.09 -8.45
C LEU A 9 -7.73 3.23 -7.09
N LEU A 10 -7.41 2.34 -6.16
CA LEU A 10 -7.77 2.45 -4.76
C LEU A 10 -6.47 2.49 -3.94
N CYS A 11 -6.25 3.59 -3.22
CA CYS A 11 -4.99 3.84 -2.52
C CYS A 11 -5.27 4.22 -1.07
N GLY A 12 -4.48 3.68 -0.15
CA GLY A 12 -4.47 4.12 1.26
C GLY A 12 -4.27 2.96 2.21
N ASP A 13 -4.53 3.26 3.48
CA ASP A 13 -4.59 2.29 4.57
C ASP A 13 -5.96 1.58 4.55
N PHE A 14 -5.94 0.27 4.35
CA PHE A 14 -7.14 -0.57 4.34
C PHE A 14 -7.39 -1.24 5.69
N ASN A 15 -6.50 -1.06 6.68
CA ASN A 15 -6.56 -1.70 7.99
C ASN A 15 -6.76 -3.23 7.89
N MET A 16 -6.15 -3.85 6.87
CA MET A 16 -6.23 -5.29 6.65
C MET A 16 -4.93 -5.86 6.12
N LYS A 17 -4.58 -7.07 6.55
CA LYS A 17 -3.44 -7.85 6.06
C LYS A 17 -3.81 -8.67 4.82
N PRO A 18 -2.83 -9.13 4.02
CA PRO A 18 -3.10 -9.88 2.79
C PRO A 18 -3.85 -11.20 2.99
N ILE A 19 -3.82 -11.75 4.20
CA ILE A 19 -4.53 -13.00 4.55
C ILE A 19 -6.01 -12.79 4.88
N GLU A 20 -6.46 -11.54 5.02
CA GLU A 20 -7.79 -11.23 5.52
C GLU A 20 -8.85 -11.22 4.41
N LYS A 21 -10.13 -11.26 4.83
CA LYS A 21 -11.25 -11.41 3.88
C LYS A 21 -11.42 -10.21 2.96
N GLY A 22 -11.16 -8.99 3.46
CA GLY A 22 -11.28 -7.76 2.66
C GLY A 22 -10.31 -7.74 1.49
N TYR A 23 -9.10 -8.23 1.69
CA TYR A 23 -8.08 -8.34 0.66
C TYR A 23 -8.52 -9.30 -0.47
N ASN A 24 -8.98 -10.49 -0.10
CA ASN A 24 -9.52 -11.46 -1.05
C ASN A 24 -10.79 -10.98 -1.76
N PHE A 25 -11.62 -10.18 -1.09
CA PHE A 25 -12.79 -9.56 -1.70
C PHE A 25 -12.39 -8.59 -2.84
N LEU A 26 -11.41 -7.72 -2.64
CA LEU A 26 -10.92 -6.84 -3.72
C LEU A 26 -10.39 -7.64 -4.91
N LYS A 27 -9.63 -8.71 -4.67
CA LYS A 27 -9.16 -9.62 -5.72
C LYS A 27 -10.33 -10.26 -6.49
N SER A 28 -11.40 -10.67 -5.80
CA SER A 28 -12.62 -11.21 -6.45
C SER A 28 -13.31 -10.20 -7.38
N LEU A 29 -13.16 -8.90 -7.10
CA LEU A 29 -13.67 -7.80 -7.93
C LEU A 29 -12.72 -7.42 -9.09
N LYS A 30 -11.65 -8.21 -9.29
CA LYS A 30 -10.60 -8.03 -10.30
C LYS A 30 -9.68 -6.83 -10.05
N PHE A 31 -9.59 -6.37 -8.81
CA PHE A 31 -8.50 -5.49 -8.41
C PHE A 31 -7.23 -6.31 -8.20
N GLN A 32 -6.09 -5.76 -8.59
CA GLN A 32 -4.77 -6.34 -8.35
C GLN A 32 -3.95 -5.36 -7.49
N SER A 33 -3.17 -5.85 -6.53
CA SER A 33 -2.23 -5.00 -5.78
C SER A 33 -1.01 -4.72 -6.65
N ILE A 34 -0.69 -3.44 -6.84
CA ILE A 34 0.48 -3.02 -7.63
C ILE A 34 1.76 -3.60 -7.04
N TYR A 35 1.89 -3.62 -5.71
CA TYR A 35 3.10 -4.12 -5.06
C TYR A 35 3.27 -5.62 -5.31
N GLU A 36 2.21 -6.41 -5.06
CA GLU A 36 2.21 -7.84 -5.38
C GLU A 36 2.49 -8.11 -6.87
N PHE A 37 1.95 -7.30 -7.78
CA PHE A 37 2.19 -7.48 -9.21
C PHE A 37 3.64 -7.26 -9.61
N ILE A 38 4.28 -6.21 -9.10
CA ILE A 38 5.66 -5.86 -9.42
C ILE A 38 6.65 -6.81 -8.72
N HIS A 39 6.40 -7.15 -7.45
CA HIS A 39 7.34 -7.86 -6.57
C HIS A 39 6.96 -9.32 -6.27
N GLN A 40 5.85 -9.81 -6.81
CA GLN A 40 5.26 -11.15 -6.58
C GLN A 40 4.80 -11.43 -5.14
N ASN A 41 4.97 -10.47 -4.23
CA ASN A 41 4.56 -10.52 -2.84
C ASN A 41 4.19 -9.11 -2.41
N GLU A 42 3.33 -8.97 -1.39
CA GLU A 42 3.08 -7.69 -0.72
C GLU A 42 4.31 -7.23 0.09
N PRO A 43 4.38 -5.95 0.51
CA PRO A 43 5.35 -5.53 1.50
C PRO A 43 5.29 -6.42 2.74
N ILE A 44 6.43 -6.68 3.37
CA ILE A 44 6.44 -7.35 4.67
C ILE A 44 5.74 -6.48 5.72
N ILE A 45 5.99 -5.17 5.64
CA ILE A 45 5.51 -4.18 6.60
C ILE A 45 5.24 -2.85 5.89
N THR A 46 4.11 -2.22 6.23
CA THR A 46 3.85 -0.79 5.98
C THR A 46 3.49 -0.07 7.28
N PHE A 47 3.17 -0.80 8.34
CA PHE A 47 3.05 -0.25 9.69
C PHE A 47 3.52 -1.28 10.73
N PRO A 48 4.17 -0.84 11.82
CA PRO A 48 4.65 0.52 12.07
C PRO A 48 6.00 0.83 11.39
N THR A 49 6.39 2.10 11.30
CA THR A 49 7.71 2.58 10.81
C THR A 49 8.88 2.31 11.77
N GLY A 50 8.60 1.84 12.99
CA GLY A 50 9.58 1.69 14.07
C GLY A 50 9.68 2.90 15.00
N LEU A 51 8.75 3.86 14.86
CA LEU A 51 8.54 4.99 15.76
C LEU A 51 8.61 4.57 17.24
N GLN A 52 9.36 5.33 18.06
CA GLN A 52 9.45 5.10 19.51
C GLN A 52 8.96 6.34 20.25
N ALA A 53 7.71 6.36 20.70
CA ALA A 53 7.14 7.50 21.44
C ALA A 53 6.20 7.04 22.57
N PRO A 54 6.00 7.82 23.64
CA PRO A 54 5.18 7.42 24.79
C PRO A 54 3.72 7.04 24.48
N HIS A 55 3.19 7.52 23.35
CA HIS A 55 1.81 7.30 22.92
C HIS A 55 1.72 6.75 21.49
N MET A 56 2.78 6.07 21.03
CA MET A 56 2.77 5.40 19.73
C MET A 56 1.72 4.29 19.70
N ASP A 57 1.18 4.02 18.52
CA ASP A 57 0.33 2.87 18.31
C ASP A 57 1.11 1.56 18.58
N THR A 58 0.41 0.57 19.13
CA THR A 58 0.96 -0.75 19.51
C THR A 58 0.32 -1.90 18.74
N ASP A 59 -0.51 -1.58 17.74
CA ASP A 59 -1.11 -2.58 16.87
C ASP A 59 -0.03 -3.43 16.16
N PRO A 60 -0.36 -4.69 15.82
CA PRO A 60 0.65 -5.60 15.30
C PRO A 60 1.23 -5.13 13.97
N GLU A 61 2.52 -5.41 13.75
CA GLU A 61 3.17 -5.15 12.47
C GLU A 61 2.49 -5.88 11.29
N GLY A 62 2.57 -5.27 10.10
CA GLY A 62 2.09 -5.87 8.87
C GLY A 62 1.98 -4.89 7.71
N CYS A 63 1.53 -5.41 6.57
CA CYS A 63 1.12 -4.61 5.42
C CYS A 63 -0.36 -4.28 5.56
N TYR A 64 -0.66 -2.99 5.65
CA TYR A 64 -2.00 -2.43 5.77
C TYR A 64 -2.30 -1.40 4.67
N ASP A 65 -1.25 -0.85 4.07
CA ASP A 65 -1.32 0.15 3.01
C ASP A 65 -1.18 -0.53 1.65
N TYR A 66 -2.09 -0.20 0.72
CA TYR A 66 -2.10 -0.79 -0.60
C TYR A 66 -2.37 0.25 -1.68
N ILE A 67 -1.91 -0.07 -2.89
CA ILE A 67 -2.37 0.55 -4.13
C ILE A 67 -2.94 -0.57 -4.98
N PHE A 68 -4.27 -0.66 -5.04
CA PHE A 68 -4.97 -1.58 -5.93
C PHE A 68 -5.32 -0.90 -7.24
N TRP A 69 -5.21 -1.63 -8.35
CA TRP A 69 -5.63 -1.14 -9.65
C TRP A 69 -6.57 -2.12 -10.38
N LYS A 70 -7.38 -1.55 -11.27
CA LYS A 70 -8.21 -2.25 -12.25
C LYS A 70 -8.35 -1.35 -13.48
N GLY A 71 -8.24 -1.92 -14.68
CA GLY A 71 -8.36 -1.17 -15.94
C GLY A 71 -7.45 -1.74 -17.01
N LYS A 72 -7.73 -1.43 -18.28
CA LYS A 72 -6.94 -1.94 -19.42
C LYS A 72 -5.87 -0.96 -19.90
N ASN A 73 -6.03 0.32 -19.56
CA ASN A 73 -5.18 1.38 -20.10
C ASN A 73 -4.17 1.89 -19.06
N ILE A 74 -4.13 1.28 -17.87
CA ILE A 74 -3.11 1.54 -16.84
C ILE A 74 -2.22 0.31 -16.73
N ILE A 75 -0.93 0.51 -16.86
CA ILE A 75 0.08 -0.52 -16.63
C ILE A 75 0.99 -0.04 -15.49
N PRO A 76 1.01 -0.73 -14.34
CA PRO A 76 2.00 -0.44 -13.31
C PRO A 76 3.41 -0.75 -13.82
N ASN A 77 4.30 0.23 -13.70
CA ASN A 77 5.69 0.14 -14.15
C ASN A 77 6.62 -0.13 -12.96
N ASN A 78 6.42 0.58 -11.85
CA ASN A 78 7.22 0.41 -10.64
C ASN A 78 6.46 0.83 -9.37
N ILE A 79 6.96 0.44 -8.20
CA ILE A 79 6.42 0.82 -6.90
C ILE A 79 7.47 0.75 -5.80
N PHE A 80 7.46 1.73 -4.90
CA PHE A 80 8.45 1.88 -3.83
C PHE A 80 7.80 2.19 -2.48
N ILE A 81 8.46 1.76 -1.41
CA ILE A 81 8.17 2.18 -0.04
C ILE A 81 8.90 3.50 0.23
N ILE A 82 8.26 4.43 0.93
CA ILE A 82 8.83 5.72 1.33
C ILE A 82 8.51 6.04 2.80
N GLY A 83 9.32 6.91 3.41
CA GLY A 83 9.07 7.39 4.78
C GLY A 83 9.38 6.37 5.86
N ASP A 84 10.26 5.41 5.58
CA ASP A 84 10.68 4.31 6.45
C ASP A 84 11.85 4.67 7.38
N GLN A 85 12.29 5.94 7.38
CA GLN A 85 13.44 6.41 8.16
C GLN A 85 13.01 7.52 9.13
N CYS A 86 13.56 7.48 10.35
CA CYS A 86 13.44 8.56 11.32
C CYS A 86 14.37 9.72 11.00
N LEU A 87 14.18 10.84 11.69
CA LEU A 87 15.24 11.83 11.84
C LEU A 87 16.47 11.17 12.49
N ASP A 88 17.66 11.35 11.90
CA ASP A 88 18.91 10.70 12.37
C ASP A 88 19.19 10.92 13.87
N SER A 89 18.80 12.08 14.40
CA SER A 89 19.00 12.46 15.79
C SER A 89 17.84 12.07 16.73
N ASP A 90 16.70 11.66 16.19
CA ASP A 90 15.46 11.49 16.96
C ASP A 90 14.55 10.40 16.38
N LYS A 91 14.53 9.23 17.03
CA LYS A 91 13.67 8.08 16.66
C LYS A 91 12.19 8.28 17.02
N THR A 92 11.84 9.39 17.66
CA THR A 92 10.45 9.78 17.92
C THR A 92 9.84 10.54 16.75
N ILE A 93 10.64 10.84 15.71
CA ILE A 93 10.20 11.62 14.54
C ILE A 93 10.38 10.80 13.27
N TYR A 94 9.26 10.30 12.76
CA TYR A 94 9.11 9.77 11.40
C TYR A 94 8.13 10.65 10.61
N PRO A 95 8.08 10.56 9.28
CA PRO A 95 7.04 11.24 8.49
C PRO A 95 5.62 10.81 8.90
N SER A 96 5.46 9.56 9.32
CA SER A 96 4.23 8.96 9.85
C SER A 96 4.58 7.68 10.63
N ASP A 97 3.65 7.13 11.39
CA ASP A 97 3.73 5.77 11.94
C ASP A 97 3.52 4.70 10.85
N HIS A 98 2.95 5.07 9.70
CA HIS A 98 2.89 4.27 8.48
C HIS A 98 3.98 4.65 7.46
N MET A 99 4.47 3.65 6.72
CA MET A 99 5.27 3.81 5.52
C MET A 99 4.36 4.05 4.32
N GLY A 100 4.73 4.99 3.45
CA GLY A 100 3.97 5.28 2.24
C GLY A 100 4.33 4.35 1.08
N LEU A 101 3.37 4.14 0.18
CA LEU A 101 3.61 3.49 -1.12
C LEU A 101 3.51 4.52 -2.25
N THR A 102 4.47 4.47 -3.19
CA THR A 102 4.47 5.31 -4.39
C THR A 102 4.58 4.45 -5.63
N ALA A 103 3.56 4.47 -6.50
CA ALA A 103 3.53 3.73 -7.76
C ALA A 103 3.80 4.63 -8.96
N ILE A 104 4.51 4.10 -9.95
CA ILE A 104 4.70 4.68 -11.28
C ILE A 104 3.82 3.91 -12.25
N LEU A 105 2.98 4.62 -13.01
CA LEU A 105 2.00 4.04 -13.93
C LEU A 105 2.19 4.59 -15.33
N ASP A 106 2.13 3.72 -16.33
CA ASP A 106 2.02 4.10 -17.72
C ASP A 106 0.54 4.12 -18.13
N ILE A 107 0.11 5.20 -18.80
CA ILE A 107 -1.27 5.35 -19.30
C ILE A 107 -1.24 5.25 -20.84
N GLN A 108 -2.02 4.31 -21.38
CA GLN A 108 -2.18 4.12 -22.81
C GLN A 108 -3.47 4.78 -23.31
N PHE A 109 -3.39 5.44 -24.46
CA PHE A 109 -4.51 6.16 -25.10
C PHE A 109 -4.89 5.49 -26.41
#